data_AF-A0A5N7WTY7-F1
#
_entry.id   AF-A0A5N7WTY7-F1
#
_cell.length_a   1.000
_cell.length_b   1.000
_cell.length_c   1.000
_cell.angle_alpha   90.00
_cell.angle_beta   90.00
_cell.angle_gamma   90.00
#
_symmetry.space_group_name_H-M   'P 1'
#
loop_
_entity.id
_entity.type
_entity.pdbx_description
1 polymer ?
#
loop_
_entity_poly.entity_id
_entity_poly.type
_entity_poly.pdbx_seq_one_letter_code
_entity_poly.pdbx_strand_id
1 'polypeptide(L)'
;MKAITQRLAACVAAGLLLVSVLPAVAQPVQISDARGIQVQLAKPPQRIVSLLPSLTESLCALGGCERLVGVDRYSNWPAHVKTLPVVGGGLDPNIESIVALKPDLVLVSMASRAIARMEALGLKVVALEPRTHEE
;
A
#
# COMPACT_ATOMS: atom_id res chain seq x y z
N MET A 1 -25.87 -21.24 -57.35
CA MET A 1 -24.44 -21.62 -57.41
C MET A 1 -23.65 -20.36 -57.72
N LYS A 2 -22.71 -19.99 -56.83
CA LYS A 2 -21.51 -19.12 -56.98
C LYS A 2 -21.67 -17.90 -57.91
N ALA A 3 -21.31 -16.68 -57.58
CA ALA A 3 -20.58 -16.00 -56.53
C ALA A 3 -20.45 -14.57 -57.11
N ILE A 4 -20.46 -13.50 -56.31
CA ILE A 4 -19.70 -12.25 -56.56
C ILE A 4 -19.96 -11.39 -55.33
N THR A 5 -19.10 -11.66 -54.37
CA THR A 5 -18.91 -10.92 -53.13
C THR A 5 -17.88 -9.81 -53.43
N GLN A 6 -18.00 -8.69 -52.72
CA GLN A 6 -17.08 -7.55 -52.63
C GLN A 6 -17.26 -6.41 -53.64
N ARG A 7 -17.73 -5.26 -53.15
CA ARG A 7 -16.89 -4.07 -52.81
C ARG A 7 -17.76 -2.95 -52.22
N LEU A 8 -17.09 -2.06 -51.47
CA LEU A 8 -17.55 -0.81 -50.83
C LEU A 8 -18.26 -1.02 -49.48
N ALA A 9 -17.57 -1.09 -48.33
CA ALA A 9 -16.62 -0.14 -47.72
C ALA A 9 -17.25 1.21 -47.37
N ALA A 10 -17.06 1.60 -46.10
CA ALA A 10 -17.37 2.86 -45.44
C ALA A 10 -18.84 3.11 -45.10
N CYS A 11 -19.21 2.98 -43.80
CA CYS A 11 -19.92 4.06 -43.08
C CYS A 11 -20.35 3.81 -41.63
N VAL A 12 -20.13 2.65 -40.99
CA VAL A 12 -20.49 2.53 -39.56
C VAL A 12 -19.35 1.96 -38.72
N ALA A 13 -18.18 2.59 -38.83
CA ALA A 13 -17.01 2.35 -37.97
C ALA A 13 -16.93 3.32 -36.78
N ALA A 14 -18.06 3.93 -36.35
CA ALA A 14 -18.07 5.03 -35.38
C ALA A 14 -18.99 4.83 -34.16
N GLY A 15 -19.60 3.66 -33.99
CA GLY A 15 -20.50 3.38 -32.88
C GLY A 15 -20.01 2.19 -32.07
N LEU A 16 -19.85 2.36 -30.75
CA LEU A 16 -19.61 1.30 -29.76
C LEU A 16 -18.17 0.83 -29.53
N LEU A 17 -17.21 1.76 -29.44
CA LEU A 17 -15.99 1.58 -28.62
C LEU A 17 -16.05 2.47 -27.37
N LEU A 18 -17.24 2.63 -26.79
CA LEU A 18 -17.41 3.07 -25.40
C LEU A 18 -17.23 1.83 -24.51
N VAL A 19 -16.00 1.31 -24.44
CA VAL A 19 -15.60 0.51 -23.28
C VAL A 19 -15.60 1.50 -22.12
N SER A 20 -16.71 1.51 -21.39
CA SER A 20 -16.82 2.23 -20.12
C SER A 20 -15.70 1.71 -19.22
N VAL A 21 -14.66 2.52 -19.07
CA VAL A 21 -13.64 2.33 -18.04
C VAL A 21 -14.35 2.61 -16.71
N LEU A 22 -15.02 1.60 -16.16
CA LEU A 22 -15.57 1.69 -14.82
C LEU A 22 -14.39 1.91 -13.87
N PRO A 23 -14.37 2.99 -13.07
CA PRO A 23 -13.35 3.14 -12.05
C PRO A 23 -13.49 1.95 -11.08
N ALA A 24 -12.40 1.21 -10.87
CA ALA A 24 -12.37 0.14 -9.89
C ALA A 24 -12.68 0.76 -8.50
N VAL A 25 -13.87 0.51 -7.98
CA VAL A 25 -14.26 0.96 -6.64
C VAL A 25 -13.46 0.12 -5.65
N ALA A 26 -12.52 0.76 -4.96
CA ALA A 26 -11.78 0.10 -3.89
C ALA A 26 -12.74 -0.18 -2.73
N GLN A 27 -12.98 -1.45 -2.45
CA GLN A 27 -13.85 -1.87 -1.36
C GLN A 27 -13.12 -1.79 -0.01
N PRO A 28 -13.85 -1.55 1.10
CA PRO A 28 -13.29 -1.69 2.42
C PRO A 28 -12.73 -3.10 2.64
N VAL A 29 -11.53 -3.20 3.20
CA VAL A 29 -10.89 -4.48 3.52
C VAL A 29 -10.75 -4.60 5.03
N GLN A 30 -11.14 -5.76 5.57
CA GLN A 30 -10.78 -6.15 6.93
C GLN A 30 -9.55 -7.04 6.87
N ILE A 31 -8.54 -6.68 7.66
CA ILE A 31 -7.29 -7.44 7.77
C ILE A 31 -7.15 -7.89 9.21
N SER A 32 -6.93 -9.19 9.43
CA SER A 32 -6.41 -9.67 10.71
C SER A 32 -4.90 -9.46 10.70
N ASP A 33 -4.38 -8.64 11.59
CA ASP A 33 -2.95 -8.46 11.72
C ASP A 33 -2.30 -9.63 12.50
N ALA A 34 -0.97 -9.62 12.65
CA ALA A 34 -0.24 -10.72 13.29
C ALA A 34 -0.54 -10.85 14.81
N ARG A 35 -1.15 -9.84 15.44
CA ARG A 35 -1.65 -9.90 16.82
C ARG A 35 -3.02 -10.57 16.92
N GLY A 36 -3.66 -10.88 15.78
CA GLY A 36 -5.05 -11.34 15.72
C GLY A 36 -6.07 -10.22 15.83
N ILE A 37 -5.65 -8.95 15.69
CA ILE A 37 -6.54 -7.79 15.77
C ILE A 37 -7.12 -7.51 14.37
N GLN A 38 -8.44 -7.30 14.32
CA GLN A 38 -9.13 -6.90 13.09
C GLN A 38 -8.95 -5.41 12.83
N VAL A 39 -8.29 -5.07 11.73
CA VAL A 39 -8.06 -3.70 11.29
C VAL A 39 -8.91 -3.44 10.04
N GLN A 40 -9.88 -2.52 10.16
CA GLN A 40 -10.70 -2.10 9.03
C GLN A 40 -10.01 -0.96 8.27
N LEU A 41 -9.69 -1.21 6.99
CA LEU A 41 -9.30 -0.20 6.03
C LEU A 41 -10.52 0.18 5.18
N ALA A 42 -11.00 1.41 5.32
CA ALA A 42 -12.16 1.89 4.55
C ALA A 42 -11.81 2.19 3.08
N LYS A 43 -10.54 2.48 2.81
CA LYS A 43 -9.97 2.76 1.50
C LYS A 43 -8.50 2.29 1.47
N PRO A 44 -7.91 2.08 0.29
CA PRO A 44 -6.48 1.78 0.18
C PRO A 44 -5.64 2.91 0.81
N PRO A 45 -4.71 2.60 1.73
CA PRO A 45 -3.84 3.59 2.34
C PRO A 45 -3.01 4.33 1.29
N GLN A 46 -2.89 5.65 1.43
CA GLN A 46 -2.17 6.54 0.52
C GLN A 46 -0.95 7.20 1.16
N ARG A 47 -0.83 7.17 2.49
CA ARG A 47 0.26 7.79 3.26
C ARG A 47 0.75 6.81 4.31
N ILE A 48 1.75 6.03 3.96
CA ILE A 48 2.22 4.90 4.75
C ILE A 48 3.54 5.26 5.42
N VAL A 49 3.64 4.98 6.72
CA VAL A 49 4.93 4.89 7.40
C VAL A 49 5.29 3.41 7.55
N SER A 50 6.50 3.03 7.17
CA SER A 50 7.04 1.68 7.37
C SER A 50 8.16 1.70 8.39
N LEU A 51 8.07 0.87 9.44
CA LEU A 51 9.04 0.87 10.55
C LEU A 51 10.04 -0.31 10.51
N LEU A 52 10.12 -1.04 9.39
CA LEU A 52 11.11 -2.11 9.18
C LEU A 52 11.58 -2.16 7.72
N PRO A 53 12.86 -2.49 7.45
CA PRO A 53 13.38 -2.62 6.08
C PRO A 53 12.59 -3.64 5.26
N SER A 54 12.31 -4.81 5.82
CA SER A 54 11.56 -5.87 5.14
C SER A 54 10.14 -5.45 4.75
N LEU A 55 9.47 -4.64 5.58
CA LEU A 55 8.14 -4.11 5.28
C LEU A 55 8.20 -3.03 4.21
N THR A 56 9.23 -2.18 4.23
CA THR A 56 9.48 -1.18 3.19
C THR A 56 9.73 -1.86 1.85
N GLU A 57 10.62 -2.84 1.81
CA GLU A 57 10.95 -3.60 0.60
C GLU A 57 9.72 -4.35 0.05
N SER A 58 8.96 -5.01 0.92
CA SER A 58 7.73 -5.74 0.54
C SER A 58 6.69 -4.80 -0.06
N LEU A 59 6.47 -3.64 0.56
CA LEU A 59 5.52 -2.65 0.04
C LEU A 59 5.96 -2.12 -1.33
N CYS A 60 7.26 -1.85 -1.49
CA CYS A 60 7.81 -1.37 -2.75
C CYS A 60 7.75 -2.42 -3.85
N ALA A 61 8.06 -3.68 -3.55
CA ALA A 61 7.95 -4.81 -4.47
C ALA A 61 6.50 -5.02 -4.96
N LEU A 62 5.50 -4.74 -4.11
CA LEU A 62 4.08 -4.77 -4.46
C LEU A 62 3.58 -3.52 -5.20
N GLY A 63 4.48 -2.61 -5.62
CA GLY A 63 4.14 -1.38 -6.34
C GLY A 63 3.57 -0.26 -5.45
N GLY A 64 3.72 -0.36 -4.13
CA GLY A 64 3.22 0.61 -3.16
C GLY A 64 4.22 1.68 -2.72
N CYS A 65 5.43 1.70 -3.29
CA CYS A 65 6.55 2.51 -2.80
C CYS A 65 6.25 4.01 -2.73
N GLU A 66 5.55 4.54 -3.75
CA GLU A 66 5.18 5.96 -3.86
C GLU A 66 4.23 6.45 -2.74
N ARG A 67 3.63 5.53 -1.97
CA ARG A 67 2.74 5.86 -0.86
C ARG A 67 3.50 6.03 0.45
N LEU A 68 4.81 5.73 0.48
CA LEU A 68 5.64 5.91 1.66
C LEU A 68 5.86 7.41 1.93
N VAL A 69 5.57 7.83 3.16
CA VAL A 69 5.82 9.20 3.64
C VAL A 69 6.88 9.27 4.73
N GLY A 70 7.32 8.11 5.24
CA GLY A 70 8.41 7.98 6.18
C GLY A 70 8.83 6.52 6.36
N VAL A 71 10.10 6.31 6.70
CA VAL A 71 10.72 4.98 6.82
C VAL A 71 11.54 4.85 8.09
N ASP A 72 11.84 3.62 8.48
CA ASP A 72 12.84 3.36 9.51
C ASP A 72 14.25 3.72 9.05
N ARG A 73 15.18 3.79 10.01
CA ARG A 73 16.57 4.21 9.82
C ARG A 73 17.43 3.27 8.96
N TYR A 74 17.00 2.02 8.74
CA TYR A 74 17.76 1.01 8.01
C TYR A 74 17.20 0.73 6.61
N SER A 75 15.97 1.16 6.32
CA SER A 75 15.36 1.08 4.99
C SER A 75 16.22 1.77 3.93
N ASN A 76 16.59 1.04 2.88
CA ASN A 76 17.56 1.51 1.89
C ASN A 76 17.26 1.09 0.44
N TRP A 77 16.21 0.28 0.21
CA TRP A 77 15.79 -0.20 -1.10
C TRP A 77 14.29 0.02 -1.32
N PRO A 78 13.86 0.39 -2.55
CA PRO A 78 14.69 0.86 -3.67
C PRO A 78 15.39 2.19 -3.32
N ALA A 79 16.42 2.57 -4.08
CA ALA A 79 17.31 3.68 -3.69
C ALA A 79 16.59 5.00 -3.33
N HIS A 80 15.43 5.29 -3.94
CA HIS A 80 14.66 6.50 -3.66
C HIS A 80 14.06 6.53 -2.25
N VAL A 81 13.88 5.40 -1.54
CA VAL A 81 13.34 5.45 -0.16
C VAL A 81 14.28 6.16 0.82
N LYS A 82 15.57 6.26 0.47
CA LYS A 82 16.57 7.01 1.25
C LYS A 82 16.31 8.51 1.29
N THR A 83 15.49 9.05 0.38
CA THR A 83 15.12 10.47 0.38
C THR A 83 13.94 10.76 1.29
N LEU A 84 13.28 9.73 1.84
CA LEU A 84 12.13 9.89 2.71
C LEU A 84 12.55 10.26 4.14
N PRO A 85 11.68 10.95 4.90
CA PRO A 85 11.91 11.21 6.31
C PRO A 85 12.16 9.92 7.11
N VAL A 86 13.23 9.90 7.89
CA VAL A 86 13.54 8.81 8.83
C VAL A 86 12.84 9.06 10.16
N VAL A 87 12.08 8.08 10.65
CA VAL A 87 11.22 8.22 11.84
C VAL A 87 11.59 7.28 12.99
N GLY A 88 12.87 6.93 13.11
CA GLY A 88 13.39 6.03 14.15
C GLY A 88 13.57 4.61 13.63
N GLY A 89 13.40 3.61 14.50
CA GLY A 89 13.47 2.19 14.15
C GLY A 89 12.24 1.40 14.60
N GLY A 90 12.19 0.11 14.27
CA GLY A 90 11.05 -0.75 14.62
C GLY A 90 10.81 -0.90 16.13
N LEU A 91 11.87 -0.83 16.94
CA LEU A 91 11.81 -0.94 18.41
C LEU A 91 11.77 0.41 19.13
N ASP A 92 12.27 1.46 18.48
CA ASP A 92 12.43 2.83 18.99
C ASP A 92 11.83 3.88 18.02
N PRO A 93 10.56 3.77 17.61
CA PRO A 93 9.98 4.71 16.67
C PRO A 93 9.80 6.09 17.31
N ASN A 94 10.09 7.15 16.54
CA ASN A 94 9.80 8.52 16.95
C ASN A 94 8.33 8.84 16.62
N ILE A 95 7.46 8.62 17.60
CA ILE A 95 6.01 8.79 17.46
C ILE A 95 5.63 10.22 17.07
N GLU A 96 6.32 11.25 17.57
CA GLU A 96 6.03 12.64 17.22
C GLU A 96 6.30 12.91 15.75
N SER A 97 7.45 12.46 15.23
CA SER A 97 7.76 12.54 13.80
C SER A 97 6.75 11.76 12.95
N ILE A 98 6.32 10.57 13.39
CA ILE A 98 5.29 9.77 12.69
C ILE A 98 3.97 10.53 12.61
N VAL A 99 3.48 11.08 13.74
CA VAL A 99 2.23 11.86 13.77
C VAL A 99 2.32 13.10 12.89
N ALA A 100 3.46 13.80 12.90
CA ALA A 100 3.68 14.99 12.08
C ALA A 100 3.55 14.72 10.57
N LEU A 101 3.89 13.51 10.13
CA LEU A 101 3.74 13.08 8.73
C LEU A 101 2.28 12.78 8.34
N LYS A 102 1.34 12.74 9.29
CA LYS A 102 -0.09 12.44 9.06
C LYS A 102 -0.30 11.18 8.20
N PRO A 103 0.26 10.03 8.58
CA PRO A 103 0.02 8.79 7.85
C PRO A 103 -1.42 8.31 8.03
N ASP A 104 -1.94 7.60 7.03
CA ASP A 104 -3.21 6.88 7.13
C ASP A 104 -3.01 5.38 7.42
N LEU A 105 -1.76 4.90 7.43
CA LEU A 105 -1.35 3.59 7.92
C LEU A 105 0.09 3.60 8.42
N VAL A 106 0.36 2.89 9.52
CA VAL A 106 1.70 2.56 10.01
C VAL A 106 1.89 1.04 10.00
N LEU A 107 2.96 0.58 9.32
CA LEU A 107 3.36 -0.82 9.25
C LEU A 107 4.49 -1.10 10.26
N VAL A 108 4.30 -2.11 11.10
CA VAL A 108 5.20 -2.43 12.23
C VAL A 108 5.39 -3.93 12.41
N SER A 109 6.43 -4.33 13.16
CA SER A 109 6.54 -5.68 13.73
C SER A 109 5.77 -5.76 15.05
N MET A 110 5.33 -6.97 15.40
CA MET A 110 4.71 -7.22 16.71
C MET A 110 5.63 -6.88 17.90
N ALA A 111 6.95 -6.90 17.70
CA ALA A 111 7.92 -6.58 18.73
C ALA A 111 7.95 -5.08 19.11
N SER A 112 7.30 -4.21 18.33
CA SER A 112 7.29 -2.77 18.60
C SER A 112 6.50 -2.45 19.87
N ARG A 113 7.14 -1.79 20.83
CA ARG A 113 6.50 -1.37 22.10
C ARG A 113 5.63 -0.13 21.95
N ALA A 114 5.69 0.55 20.79
CA ALA A 114 5.01 1.81 20.55
C ALA A 114 3.58 1.66 20.00
N ILE A 115 3.14 0.44 19.67
CA ILE A 115 1.89 0.19 18.96
C ILE A 115 0.69 0.79 19.69
N ALA A 116 0.50 0.44 20.96
CA ALA A 116 -0.61 0.93 21.77
C ALA A 116 -0.63 2.46 21.88
N ARG A 117 0.55 3.10 21.94
CA ARG A 117 0.65 4.56 22.00
C ARG A 117 0.29 5.22 20.66
N MET A 118 0.69 4.63 19.53
CA MET A 118 0.30 5.12 18.20
C MET A 118 -1.20 4.97 17.98
N GLU A 119 -1.79 3.83 18.36
CA GLU A 119 -3.22 3.58 18.28
C GLU A 119 -4.03 4.55 19.17
N ALA A 120 -3.56 4.82 20.39
CA ALA A 120 -4.17 5.81 21.30
C ALA A 120 -4.16 7.25 20.75
N LEU A 121 -3.22 7.56 19.82
CA LEU A 121 -3.16 8.84 19.10
C LEU A 121 -4.01 8.85 17.82
N GLY A 122 -4.80 7.80 17.59
CA GLY A 122 -5.70 7.68 16.44
C GLY A 122 -5.03 7.21 15.15
N LEU A 123 -3.77 6.77 15.21
CA LEU A 123 -3.11 6.19 14.04
C LEU A 123 -3.63 4.78 13.78
N LYS A 124 -3.81 4.44 12.50
CA LYS A 124 -4.08 3.06 12.10
C LYS A 124 -2.78 2.29 12.03
N VAL A 125 -2.66 1.23 12.82
CA VAL A 125 -1.44 0.42 12.91
C VAL A 125 -1.75 -1.02 12.50
N VAL A 126 -0.91 -1.60 11.63
CA VAL A 126 -0.98 -3.01 11.26
C VAL A 126 0.35 -3.66 11.62
N ALA A 127 0.30 -4.65 12.51
CA ALA A 127 1.46 -5.45 12.86
C ALA A 127 1.59 -6.65 11.92
N LEU A 128 2.76 -6.80 11.29
CA LEU A 128 3.08 -7.92 10.40
C LEU A 128 4.27 -8.68 10.99
N GLU A 129 4.19 -10.02 10.95
CA GLU A 129 5.23 -10.89 11.46
C GLU A 129 5.38 -12.09 10.51
N PRO A 130 6.24 -11.99 9.47
CA PRO A 130 6.51 -13.12 8.58
C PRO A 130 7.19 -14.23 9.38
N ARG A 131 6.54 -15.40 9.50
CA ARG A 131 7.09 -16.55 10.23
C ARG A 131 7.70 -17.62 9.33
N THR A 132 7.26 -17.67 8.07
CA THR A 132 7.62 -18.69 7.09
C THR A 132 7.76 -18.04 5.71
N HIS A 133 8.54 -18.65 4.83
CA HIS A 133 8.60 -18.36 3.40
C HIS A 133 8.21 -19.64 2.65
N GLU A 134 7.42 -19.52 1.58
CA GLU A 134 7.27 -20.63 0.63
C GLU A 134 8.52 -20.67 -0.25
N GLU A 135 9.13 -21.86 -0.37
CA GLU A 135 10.26 -22.13 -1.28
C GLU A 135 9.78 -22.31 -2.72
#